data_AF-A0A3M1J1V1-F1
#
_entry.id   AF-A0A3M1J1V1-F1
#
_cell.length_a   1.000
_cell.length_b   1.000
_cell.length_c   1.000
_cell.angle_alpha   90.00
_cell.angle_beta   90.00
_cell.angle_gamma   90.00
#
_symmetry.space_group_name_H-M   'P 1'
#
loop_
_entity.id
_entity.type
_entity.pdbx_description
1 polymer ?
#
loop_
_entity_poly.entity_id
_entity_poly.type
_entity_poly.pdbx_seq_one_letter_code
_entity_poly.pdbx_strand_id
1 'polypeptide(L)' 'MTKRTIPVVDLSQFEHGNAAARAAFVDQLGRAFHEIGFVGVVGHGIP' A
#
# COMPACT_ATOMS: atom_id res chain seq x y z
N MET A 1 9.82 16.37 -7.08
CA MET A 1 9.63 15.04 -6.47
C MET A 1 9.72 14.00 -7.57
N THR A 2 10.60 13.01 -7.44
CA THR A 2 10.72 11.92 -8.43
C THR A 2 9.41 11.14 -8.45
N LYS A 3 8.77 11.07 -9.63
CA LYS A 3 7.58 10.25 -9.84
C LYS A 3 8.01 8.79 -9.64
N ARG A 4 7.71 8.23 -8.46
CA ARG A 4 7.97 6.81 -8.20
C ARG A 4 7.07 6.01 -9.13
N THR A 5 7.69 5.23 -10.02
CA THR A 5 6.96 4.33 -10.92
C THR A 5 6.32 3.19 -10.15
N ILE A 6 6.92 2.74 -9.04
CA ILE A 6 6.36 1.67 -8.19
C ILE A 6 5.56 2.30 -7.04
N PRO A 7 4.26 1.96 -6.88
CA PRO A 7 3.45 2.41 -5.76
C PRO A 7 3.97 1.86 -4.44
N VAL A 8 3.81 2.64 -3.37
CA VAL A 8 4.15 2.22 -2.01
C VAL A 8 2.90 2.31 -1.14
N VAL A 9 2.61 1.25 -0.39
CA VAL A 9 1.56 1.20 0.63
C VAL A 9 2.18 0.98 2.01
N ASP A 10 1.49 1.43 3.05
CA ASP A 10 1.90 1.26 4.44
C ASP A 10 0.97 0.24 5.12
N LEU A 11 1.52 -0.90 5.53
CA LEU A 11 0.75 -1.98 6.14
C LEU A 11 0.08 -1.56 7.46
N SER A 12 0.64 -0.59 8.18
CA SER A 12 0.06 -0.11 9.43
C SER A 12 -1.33 0.51 9.25
N GLN A 13 -1.63 1.04 8.06
CA GLN A 13 -2.96 1.56 7.72
C GLN A 13 -4.01 0.45 7.67
N PHE A 14 -3.60 -0.77 7.34
CA PHE A 14 -4.47 -1.94 7.38
C PHE A 14 -4.57 -2.53 8.79
N GLU A 15 -3.46 -2.64 9.52
CA GLU A 15 -3.46 -3.28 10.84
C GLU A 15 -4.07 -2.41 11.93
N HIS A 16 -3.79 -1.11 11.91
CA HIS A 16 -4.15 -0.18 12.98
C HIS A 16 -5.10 0.93 12.53
N GLY A 17 -5.36 1.04 11.23
CA GLY A 17 -6.29 2.03 10.69
C GLY A 17 -7.77 1.69 10.94
N ASN A 18 -8.59 2.73 10.80
CA ASN A 18 -10.05 2.61 10.82
C ASN A 18 -10.59 1.93 9.54
N ALA A 19 -11.90 1.69 9.47
CA ALA A 19 -12.51 0.98 8.34
C ALA A 19 -12.24 1.64 6.97
N ALA A 20 -12.23 2.98 6.92
CA ALA A 20 -11.93 3.71 5.69
C ALA A 20 -10.46 3.58 5.28
N ALA A 21 -9.54 3.65 6.24
CA ALA A 21 -8.10 3.47 5.99
C ALA A 21 -7.80 2.04 5.49
N ARG A 22 -8.43 1.02 6.10
CA ARG A 22 -8.32 -0.37 5.64
C ARG A 22 -8.81 -0.54 4.22
N ALA A 23 -9.98 0.02 3.89
CA ALA A 23 -10.54 -0.06 2.54
C ALA A 23 -9.64 0.64 1.50
N ALA A 24 -9.11 1.83 1.85
CA ALA A 24 -8.19 2.57 0.99
C ALA A 24 -6.88 1.79 0.74
N PHE A 25 -6.31 1.18 1.78
CA PHE A 25 -5.13 0.32 1.64
C PHE A 25 -5.39 -0.84 0.67
N VAL A 26 -6.52 -1.55 0.82
CA VAL A 26 -6.87 -2.69 -0.03
C VAL A 26 -7.08 -2.25 -1.50
N ASP A 27 -7.77 -1.13 -1.74
CA ASP A 27 -7.97 -0.61 -3.10
C ASP A 27 -6.63 -0.24 -3.76
N GLN A 28 -5.76 0.46 -3.03
CA GLN A 28 -4.45 0.86 -3.54
C GLN A 28 -3.55 -0.35 -3.82
N LEU A 29 -3.55 -1.35 -2.93
CA LEU A 29 -2.81 -2.59 -3.11
C LEU A 29 -3.30 -3.35 -4.35
N GLY A 30 -4.62 -3.48 -4.52
CA GLY A 30 -5.23 -4.13 -5.67
C GLY A 30 -4.92 -3.43 -6.99
N ARG A 31 -4.97 -2.09 -7.02
CA ARG A 31 -4.59 -1.30 -8.21
C ARG A 31 -3.12 -1.47 -8.56
N ALA A 32 -2.22 -1.42 -7.57
CA ALA A 32 -0.79 -1.57 -7.81
C ALA A 32 -0.46 -2.91 -8.48
N PHE A 33 -1.09 -4.01 -8.05
CA PHE A 33 -0.90 -5.31 -8.67
C PHE A 33 -1.51 -5.41 -10.07
N HIS A 34 -2.68 -4.83 -10.33
CA HIS A 34 -3.30 -4.90 -11.66
C HIS A 34 -2.64 -3.98 -12.70
N GLU A 35 -2.23 -2.78 -12.29
CA GLU A 35 -1.71 -1.77 -13.23
C GLU A 35 -0.21 -1.93 -13.50
N ILE A 36 0.55 -2.36 -12.48
CA ILE A 36 2.03 -2.36 -12.52
C ILE A 36 2.60 -3.76 -12.25
N GLY A 37 1.89 -4.59 -11.50
CA GLY A 37 2.37 -5.92 -11.09
C GLY A 37 3.36 -5.91 -9.92
N PHE A 38 3.71 -4.72 -9.42
CA PHE A 38 4.65 -4.55 -8.31
C PHE A 38 4.17 -3.47 -7.34
N VAL A 39 4.45 -3.69 -6.06
CA VAL A 39 4.14 -2.76 -4.97
C VAL A 39 5.21 -2.83 -3.91
N GLY A 40 5.65 -1.68 -3.40
CA GLY A 40 6.46 -1.61 -2.19
C GLY A 40 5.55 -1.59 -0.96
N VAL A 41 5.87 -2.37 0.05
CA VAL A 41 5.17 -2.32 1.35
C VAL A 41 6.14 -1.75 2.37
N VAL A 42 5.69 -0.81 3.20
CA VAL A 42 6.42 -0.32 4.37
C VAL A 42 5.61 -0.59 5.64
N GLY A 43 6.24 -0.45 6.81
CA GLY A 43 5.56 -0.69 8.08
C GLY A 43 5.17 -2.16 8.29
N HIS A 44 5.82 -3.10 7.61
CA HIS A 44 5.48 -4.53 7.66
C HIS A 44 6.10 -5.29 8.85
N GLY A 45 6.73 -4.59 9.80
CA GLY A 45 7.24 -5.19 11.04
C GLY A 45 8.45 -6.12 10.87
N ILE A 46 9.11 -6.13 9.71
CA ILE A 46 10.33 -6.93 9.45
C ILE A 46 11.52 -5.96 9.33
N PRO A 47 12.57 -6.08 10.17
CA PRO A 47 13.79 -5.26 10.09
C PRO A 47 14.62 -5.48 8.84
#